data_AF-A0A357I7E2-F1
#
_entry.id   AF-A0A357I7E2-F1
#
_cell.length_a   1.000
_cell.length_b   1.000
_cell.length_c   1.000
_cell.angle_alpha   90.00
_cell.angle_beta   90.00
_cell.angle_gamma   90.00
#
_symmetry.space_group_name_H-M   'P 1'
#
loop_
_entity.id
_entity.type
_entity.pdbx_description
1 polymer ?
#
loop_
_entity_poly.entity_id
_entity_poly.type
_entity_poly.pdbx_seq_one_letter_code
_entity_poly.pdbx_strand_id
1 'polypeptide(L)'
;MLVLLIIFMVAAPLATVDVNVDLPASAAPTQPRPEKPLFLSVRKDLRLILDETSITRSELGARLNVATQGDTERRIFLRADKAVSYGDLM
;
A
#
# COMPACT_ATOMS: atom_id res chain seq x y z
N MET A 1 -42.05 -42.10 -46.69
CA MET A 1 -41.05 -42.05 -45.60
C MET A 1 -39.83 -41.17 -45.90
N LEU A 2 -39.84 -40.28 -46.91
CA LEU A 2 -38.72 -39.35 -47.15
C LEU A 2 -38.69 -38.15 -46.17
N VAL A 3 -39.86 -37.71 -45.70
CA VAL A 3 -39.99 -36.49 -44.86
C VAL A 3 -39.22 -36.60 -43.54
N LEU A 4 -39.27 -37.76 -42.88
CA LEU A 4 -38.55 -38.00 -41.62
C LEU A 4 -37.02 -37.98 -41.79
N LEU A 5 -36.50 -38.39 -42.94
CA LEU A 5 -35.06 -38.41 -43.23
C LEU A 5 -34.50 -36.99 -43.37
N ILE A 6 -35.29 -36.09 -43.97
CA ILE A 6 -34.91 -34.67 -44.15
C ILE A 6 -34.90 -33.93 -42.79
N ILE A 7 -35.80 -34.26 -41.86
CA ILE A 7 -35.82 -33.64 -40.52
C ILE A 7 -34.56 -34.02 -39.72
N PHE A 8 -34.12 -35.27 -39.79
CA PHE A 8 -32.86 -35.70 -39.16
C PHE A 8 -31.62 -35.07 -39.80
N MET A 9 -31.67 -34.75 -41.09
CA MET A 9 -30.59 -34.05 -41.78
C MET A 9 -30.47 -32.57 -41.36
N VAL A 10 -31.58 -31.92 -40.98
CA VAL A 10 -31.59 -30.49 -40.60
C VAL A 10 -31.36 -30.27 -39.10
N ALA A 11 -31.66 -31.26 -38.25
CA ALA A 11 -31.59 -31.14 -36.80
C ALA A 11 -30.33 -31.79 -36.17
N ALA A 12 -29.30 -32.12 -36.95
CA ALA A 12 -28.02 -32.61 -36.41
C ALA A 12 -27.32 -31.46 -35.64
N PRO A 13 -27.14 -31.60 -34.31
CA PRO A 13 -26.88 -30.48 -33.40
C PRO A 13 -25.42 -30.05 -33.49
N LEU A 14 -25.18 -28.87 -34.08
CA LEU A 14 -23.89 -28.19 -34.08
C LEU A 14 -24.18 -26.75 -33.64
N ALA A 15 -23.60 -26.19 -32.59
CA ALA A 15 -22.48 -26.60 -31.79
C ALA A 15 -22.69 -26.03 -30.38
N THR A 16 -22.35 -26.80 -29.35
CA THR A 16 -21.98 -26.25 -28.05
C THR A 16 -20.86 -25.24 -28.32
N VAL A 17 -21.14 -23.96 -28.08
CA VAL A 17 -20.12 -22.92 -28.18
C VAL A 17 -19.21 -23.10 -26.98
N ASP A 18 -18.14 -23.88 -27.18
CA ASP A 18 -17.04 -24.01 -26.24
C ASP A 18 -16.18 -22.74 -26.37
N VAL A 19 -16.71 -21.60 -25.91
CA VAL A 19 -15.89 -20.39 -25.79
C VAL A 19 -15.03 -20.57 -24.56
N ASN A 20 -13.81 -21.06 -24.78
CA ASN A 20 -12.75 -20.97 -23.78
C ASN A 20 -12.41 -19.47 -23.63
N VAL A 21 -13.07 -18.80 -22.70
CA VAL A 21 -12.81 -17.40 -22.37
C VAL A 21 -11.50 -17.35 -21.59
N ASP A 22 -10.39 -17.21 -22.30
CA ASP A 22 -9.14 -16.73 -21.73
C ASP A 22 -9.35 -15.29 -21.25
N LEU A 23 -9.81 -15.15 -20.01
CA LEU A 23 -9.79 -13.87 -19.32
C LEU A 23 -8.31 -13.53 -19.10
N PRO A 24 -7.75 -12.48 -19.73
CA PRO A 24 -6.40 -12.06 -19.40
C PRO A 24 -6.36 -11.79 -17.91
N ALA A 25 -5.49 -12.50 -17.19
CA ALA A 25 -5.22 -12.17 -15.80
C ALA A 25 -4.79 -10.71 -15.79
N SER A 26 -5.61 -9.85 -15.19
CA SER A 26 -5.29 -8.45 -15.00
C SER A 26 -4.07 -8.38 -14.10
N ALA A 27 -2.89 -8.40 -14.72
CA ALA A 27 -1.63 -8.06 -14.07
C ALA A 27 -1.61 -6.53 -13.94
N ALA A 28 -2.52 -6.01 -13.12
CA ALA A 28 -2.42 -4.63 -12.66
C ALA A 28 -1.04 -4.51 -11.99
N PRO A 29 -0.14 -3.66 -12.50
CA PRO A 29 1.17 -3.50 -11.89
C PRO A 29 0.97 -3.13 -10.42
N THR A 30 1.62 -3.88 -9.54
CA THR A 30 1.54 -3.65 -8.10
C THR A 30 2.00 -2.23 -7.84
N GLN A 31 1.06 -1.36 -7.45
CA GLN A 31 1.37 0.02 -7.15
C GLN A 31 2.39 0.03 -6.00
N PRO A 32 3.53 0.73 -6.13
CA PRO A 32 4.54 0.75 -5.09
C PRO A 32 3.87 1.24 -3.81
N ARG A 33 3.95 0.42 -2.76
CA ARG A 33 3.31 0.71 -1.48
C ARG A 33 3.87 2.05 -1.00
N PRO A 34 3.02 3.03 -0.67
CA PRO A 34 3.52 4.29 -0.16
C PRO A 34 4.37 4.00 1.07
N GLU A 35 5.57 4.53 1.00
CA GLU A 35 6.59 4.44 2.01
C GLU A 35 6.05 4.90 3.38
N LYS A 36 6.14 4.04 4.42
CA LYS A 36 5.53 4.30 5.73
C LYS A 36 6.03 5.63 6.33
N PRO A 37 5.15 6.61 6.62
CA PRO A 37 5.59 7.89 7.15
C PRO A 37 6.29 7.72 8.50
N LEU A 38 7.40 8.43 8.70
CA LEU A 38 8.16 8.44 9.95
C LEU A 38 7.54 9.47 10.91
N PHE A 39 7.18 9.06 12.11
CA PHE A 39 6.58 9.97 13.10
C PHE A 39 7.58 10.33 14.20
N LEU A 40 7.81 11.64 14.38
CA LEU A 40 8.53 12.16 15.54
C LEU A 40 7.52 12.80 16.48
N SER A 41 7.35 12.24 17.67
CA SER A 41 6.41 12.72 18.68
C SER A 41 7.15 13.37 19.86
N VAL A 42 6.72 14.56 20.25
CA VAL A 42 7.22 15.31 21.41
C VAL A 42 6.18 15.29 22.51
N ARG A 43 6.54 14.75 23.66
CA ARG A 43 5.66 14.69 24.84
C ARG A 43 5.80 15.95 25.69
N LYS A 44 4.83 16.19 26.60
CA LYS A 44 4.83 17.32 27.54
C LYS A 44 6.08 17.44 28.43
N ASP A 45 6.80 16.34 28.63
CA ASP A 45 8.04 16.27 29.41
C ASP A 45 9.29 16.38 28.52
N LEU A 46 9.13 16.88 27.29
CA LEU A 46 10.16 17.04 26.27
C LEU A 46 10.84 15.73 25.85
N ARG A 47 10.24 14.57 26.17
CA ARG A 47 10.69 13.29 25.63
C ARG A 47 10.34 13.18 24.16
N LEU A 48 11.32 12.73 23.40
CA LEU A 48 11.20 12.45 21.98
C LEU A 48 10.88 10.97 21.80
N ILE A 49 9.87 10.69 20.99
CA ILE A 49 9.48 9.33 20.61
C ILE A 49 9.54 9.27 19.09
N LEU A 50 10.38 8.40 18.55
CA LEU A 50 10.47 8.12 17.12
C LEU A 50 9.73 6.81 16.84
N ASP A 51 8.62 6.90 16.09
CA ASP A 51 7.60 5.87 15.91
C ASP A 51 7.05 5.32 17.25
N GLU A 52 7.76 4.35 17.85
CA GLU A 52 7.40 3.71 19.13
C GLU A 52 8.57 3.69 20.12
N THR A 53 9.73 4.21 19.74
CA THR A 53 10.95 4.18 20.55
C THR A 53 11.20 5.53 21.22
N SER A 54 11.32 5.54 22.55
CA SER A 54 11.78 6.73 23.29
C SER A 54 13.27 6.95 23.02
N ILE A 55 13.62 8.16 22.61
CA ILE A 55 14.99 8.56 22.29
C ILE A 55 15.36 9.86 22.98
N THR A 56 16.65 10.07 23.18
CA THR A 56 17.18 11.34 23.70
C THR A 56 17.47 12.33 22.57
N ARG A 57 17.60 13.62 22.90
CA ARG A 57 17.94 14.68 21.91
C ARG A 57 19.29 14.40 21.22
N SER A 58 20.27 13.86 21.93
CA SER A 58 21.57 13.48 21.37
C SER A 58 21.49 12.32 20.38
N GLU A 59 20.53 11.42 20.54
CA GLU A 59 20.37 10.24 19.68
C GLU A 59 19.51 10.51 18.44
N LEU A 60 18.82 11.65 18.40
CA LEU A 60 17.86 11.98 17.35
C LEU A 60 18.45 11.89 15.94
N GLY A 61 19.62 12.49 15.71
CA GLY A 61 20.26 12.47 14.39
C GLY A 61 20.64 11.06 13.94
N ALA A 62 21.24 10.26 14.83
CA ALA A 62 21.62 8.88 14.52
C ALA A 62 20.38 8.00 14.27
N ARG A 63 19.35 8.15 15.09
CA ARG A 63 18.09 7.39 14.99
C ARG A 63 17.29 7.74 13.75
N LEU A 64 17.25 9.03 13.39
CA LEU A 64 16.65 9.48 12.13
C LEU A 64 17.40 8.88 10.94
N ASN A 65 18.73 8.95 10.93
CA ASN A 65 19.52 8.40 9.84
C ASN A 65 19.31 6.89 9.65
N VAL A 66 19.20 6.14 10.75
CA VAL A 66 18.88 4.70 10.73
C VAL A 66 17.44 4.46 10.25
N ALA A 67 16.49 5.26 10.72
CA ALA A 67 15.07 5.13 10.35
C ALA A 67 14.80 5.51 8.89
N THR A 68 15.55 6.47 8.35
CA THR A 68 15.45 6.89 6.94
C THR A 68 16.44 6.18 6.03
N GLN A 69 17.31 5.30 6.56
CA GLN A 69 18.36 4.62 5.80
C GLN A 69 19.30 5.59 5.04
N GLY A 70 19.54 6.78 5.59
CA GLY A 70 20.32 7.83 4.92
C GLY A 70 19.54 8.72 3.97
N ASP A 71 18.24 8.48 3.78
CA ASP A 71 17.38 9.35 2.99
C ASP A 71 17.03 10.63 3.77
N THR A 72 17.43 11.78 3.24
CA THR A 72 17.14 13.10 3.81
C THR A 72 15.94 13.77 3.14
N GLU A 73 15.46 13.24 2.02
CA GLU A 73 14.23 13.70 1.34
C GLU A 73 12.97 13.05 1.93
N ARG A 74 13.17 12.02 2.76
CA ARG A 74 12.10 11.34 3.49
C ARG A 74 11.31 12.31 4.35
N ARG A 75 10.01 12.40 4.07
CA ARG A 75 9.09 13.23 4.86
C ARG A 75 8.90 12.68 6.28
N ILE A 76 9.14 13.53 7.27
CA ILE A 76 8.96 13.25 8.69
C ILE A 76 7.75 14.03 9.19
N PHE A 77 6.86 13.35 9.91
CA PHE A 77 5.69 13.95 10.52
C PHE A 77 5.99 14.26 11.99
N LEU A 78 6.06 15.55 12.33
CA LEU A 78 6.20 16.01 13.70
C LEU A 78 4.83 16.06 14.37
N ARG A 79 4.72 15.43 15.54
CA ARG A 79 3.58 15.51 16.45
C ARG A 79 4.08 16.08 17.77
N ALA A 80 3.38 17.04 18.34
CA ALA A 80 3.70 17.55 19.66
C ALA A 80 2.44 17.50 20.54
N ASP A 81 2.63 17.16 21.80
CA ASP A 81 1.59 17.33 22.82
C ASP A 81 1.19 18.81 22.87
N LYS A 82 -0.11 19.09 23.04
CA LYS A 82 -0.66 20.44 23.10
C LYS A 82 -0.05 21.28 24.22
N ALA A 83 0.46 20.63 25.28
CA ALA A 83 1.11 21.30 26.39
C ALA A 83 2.57 21.73 26.11
N VAL A 84 3.17 21.30 24.99
CA VAL A 84 4.55 21.68 24.63
C VAL A 84 4.56 23.15 24.20
N SER A 85 5.42 23.95 24.82
CA SER A 85 5.57 25.35 24.43
C SER A 85 6.24 25.44 23.07
N TYR A 86 5.83 26.39 22.25
CA TYR A 86 6.43 26.62 20.94
C TYR A 86 7.95 26.86 21.02
N GLY A 87 8.41 27.54 22.07
CA GLY A 87 9.83 27.78 22.33
C GLY A 87 10.65 26.51 22.54
N ASP A 88 10.04 25.40 22.93
CA ASP A 88 10.75 24.11 23.09
C ASP A 88 10.93 23.36 21.76
N LEU A 89 10.20 23.77 20.71
CA LEU A 89 10.25 23.22 19.36
C LEU A 89 11.20 24.01 18.43
N MET A 90 11.64 25.19 18.85
CA MET A 90 12.52 26.08 18.09
C MET A 90 13.99 25.89 18.44
#